data_AF-A0A7Y2JS69-F1
#
_entry.id   AF-A0A7Y2JS69-F1
#
_cell.length_a   1.000
_cell.length_b   1.000
_cell.length_c   1.000
_cell.angle_alpha   90.00
_cell.angle_beta   90.00
_cell.angle_gamma   90.00
#
_symmetry.space_group_name_H-M   'P 1'
#
loop_
_entity.id
_entity.type
_entity.pdbx_description
1 polymer ?
#
loop_
_entity_poly.entity_id
_entity_poly.type
_entity_poly.pdbx_seq_one_letter_code
_entity_poly.pdbx_strand_id
1 'polypeptide(L)'
;VWALTIVNVMGVKLAGRVQLATTVLKLIPLILVATLGYAFFQPGNFVPLNVSGESHLSAITATATLTLWAFLGLESATIPAGDVIEPERTIPRATILGTVFTALLYILATAAIMGIIAPGDLMTSTAPFADAAQRILGPWAAYFVAAGATISCFGALNGWILNQGQIPLAAARDGVFPKPFAAVGRSGAPTTALVVSSIFVTILLATNFTRGLVGLFTFIILLATLTSLIPYVFAAAAQLVIFIREKKRFEGQRLTGASIIAVLAFLYSLWAVGGSGQETVYWGFLLLLAGIPVYVWVEWRRVRSEE
;
A
#
# COMPACT_ATOMS: atom_id res chain seq x y z
N VAL A 1 -16.92 0.17 -2.29
CA VAL A 1 -16.42 -0.51 -3.50
C VAL A 1 -17.09 0.07 -4.75
N TRP A 2 -18.36 -0.26 -5.04
CA TRP A 2 -19.01 0.09 -6.31
C TRP A 2 -19.04 1.57 -6.68
N ALA A 3 -19.28 2.48 -5.72
CA ALA A 3 -19.23 3.92 -6.00
C ALA A 3 -17.86 4.35 -6.57
N LEU A 4 -16.77 3.85 -5.98
CA LEU A 4 -15.41 4.14 -6.44
C LEU A 4 -15.06 3.34 -7.70
N THR A 5 -15.61 2.15 -7.88
CA THR A 5 -15.51 1.40 -9.15
C THR A 5 -16.11 2.21 -10.29
N ILE A 6 -17.30 2.80 -10.10
CA ILE A 6 -17.94 3.67 -11.10
C ILE A 6 -17.05 4.87 -11.41
N VAL A 7 -16.53 5.55 -10.39
CA VAL A 7 -15.57 6.67 -10.56
C VAL A 7 -14.37 6.26 -11.41
N ASN A 8 -13.80 5.09 -11.16
CA ASN A 8 -12.63 4.59 -11.90
C ASN A 8 -13.00 4.15 -13.33
N VAL A 9 -14.19 3.57 -13.53
CA VAL A 9 -14.73 3.25 -14.87
C VAL A 9 -15.00 4.52 -15.68
N MET A 10 -15.36 5.63 -15.05
CA MET A 10 -15.53 6.93 -15.73
C MET A 10 -14.20 7.55 -16.21
N GLY A 11 -13.05 7.04 -15.75
CA GLY A 11 -11.74 7.40 -16.28
C GLY A 11 -10.72 7.76 -15.20
N VAL A 12 -9.44 7.55 -15.52
CA VAL A 12 -8.30 7.76 -14.61
C VAL A 12 -8.21 9.21 -14.13
N LYS A 13 -8.57 10.19 -14.96
CA LYS A 13 -8.60 11.61 -14.58
C LYS A 13 -9.57 11.88 -13.42
N LEU A 14 -10.77 11.28 -13.44
CA LEU A 14 -11.74 11.47 -12.38
C LEU A 14 -11.28 10.79 -11.09
N ALA A 15 -10.77 9.56 -11.20
CA ALA A 15 -10.15 8.85 -10.08
C ALA A 15 -9.01 9.67 -9.44
N GLY A 16 -8.18 10.32 -10.25
CA GLY A 16 -7.12 11.23 -9.77
C GLY A 16 -7.66 12.46 -9.04
N ARG A 17 -8.76 13.07 -9.51
CA ARG A 17 -9.41 14.21 -8.81
C ARG A 17 -9.99 13.79 -7.46
N VAL A 18 -10.62 12.62 -7.38
CA VAL A 18 -11.10 12.05 -6.12
C VAL A 18 -9.93 11.73 -5.19
N GLN A 19 -8.82 11.20 -5.72
CA GLN A 19 -7.61 10.95 -4.96
C GLN A 19 -7.03 12.24 -4.37
N LEU A 20 -6.98 13.32 -5.15
CA LEU A 20 -6.48 14.61 -4.67
C LEU A 20 -7.37 15.17 -3.56
N ALA A 21 -8.68 15.20 -3.77
CA ALA A 21 -9.63 15.70 -2.79
C ALA A 21 -9.54 14.92 -1.47
N THR A 22 -9.56 13.59 -1.53
CA THR A 22 -9.44 12.74 -0.33
C THR A 22 -8.07 12.84 0.34
N THR A 23 -6.99 13.05 -0.42
CA THR A 23 -5.64 13.32 0.12
C THR A 23 -5.60 14.63 0.90
N VAL A 24 -6.13 15.73 0.34
CA VAL A 24 -6.15 17.02 1.06
C VAL A 24 -6.99 16.90 2.34
N LEU A 25 -8.17 16.30 2.26
CA LEU A 25 -9.08 16.17 3.40
C LEU A 25 -8.52 15.27 4.51
N LYS A 26 -7.85 14.15 4.18
CA LYS A 26 -7.27 13.27 5.21
C LYS A 26 -6.05 13.87 5.91
N LEU A 27 -5.34 14.80 5.26
CA LEU A 27 -4.14 15.41 5.84
C LEU A 27 -4.47 16.39 6.96
N ILE A 28 -5.62 17.06 6.91
CA ILE A 28 -6.04 18.04 7.91
C ILE A 28 -6.01 17.48 9.35
N PRO A 29 -6.75 16.41 9.69
CA PRO A 29 -6.73 15.85 11.04
C PRO A 29 -5.35 15.27 11.41
N LEU A 30 -4.62 14.74 10.44
CA LEU A 30 -3.31 14.11 10.66
C LEU A 30 -2.25 15.16 11.04
N ILE A 31 -2.22 16.28 10.31
CA ILE A 31 -1.35 17.41 10.59
C ILE A 31 -1.75 18.08 11.91
N LEU A 32 -3.05 18.18 12.21
CA LEU A 32 -3.53 18.72 13.48
C LEU A 32 -2.96 17.92 14.66
N VAL A 33 -3.09 16.59 14.65
CA VAL A 33 -2.54 15.73 15.71
C VAL A 33 -1.01 15.79 15.73
N ALA A 34 -0.36 15.77 14.56
CA ALA A 34 1.09 15.82 14.44
C ALA A 34 1.71 17.18 14.86
N THR A 35 0.91 18.23 15.03
CA THR A 35 1.40 19.56 15.44
C THR A 35 0.91 19.92 16.84
N LEU A 36 -0.40 20.02 17.04
CA LEU A 36 -0.99 20.38 18.34
C LEU A 36 -0.74 19.31 19.41
N GLY A 37 -0.55 18.05 19.01
CA GLY A 37 -0.28 16.97 19.94
C GLY A 37 0.99 17.18 20.79
N TYR A 38 1.98 17.89 20.25
CA TYR A 38 3.22 18.18 20.98
C TYR A 38 3.01 19.13 22.18
N ALA A 39 1.95 19.93 22.19
CA ALA A 39 1.61 20.78 23.34
C ALA A 39 1.10 19.97 24.55
N PHE A 40 0.65 18.72 24.32
CA PHE A 40 0.14 17.80 25.34
C PHE A 40 1.08 16.61 25.57
N PHE A 41 2.31 16.71 25.05
CA PHE A 41 3.28 15.63 25.08
C PHE A 41 3.85 15.40 26.48
N GLN A 42 3.81 14.16 26.94
CA GLN A 42 4.37 13.73 28.21
C GLN A 42 5.53 12.76 27.95
N PRO A 43 6.80 13.17 28.16
CA PRO A 43 7.97 12.31 27.91
C PRO A 43 7.96 10.99 28.69
N GLY A 44 7.28 10.96 29.85
CA GLY A 44 7.14 9.75 30.65
C GLY A 44 6.43 8.60 29.92
N ASN A 45 5.60 8.89 28.92
CA ASN A 45 4.91 7.86 28.13
C ASN A 45 5.87 7.04 27.23
N PHE A 46 7.08 7.53 26.98
CA PHE A 46 8.13 6.81 26.25
C PHE A 46 9.00 5.92 27.15
N VAL A 47 8.69 5.82 28.43
CA VAL A 47 9.47 5.02 29.39
C VAL A 47 8.60 3.90 29.97
N PRO A 48 8.93 2.61 29.71
CA PRO A 48 10.03 2.14 28.87
C PRO A 48 9.74 2.30 27.37
N LEU A 49 10.80 2.51 26.56
CA LEU A 49 10.67 2.66 25.10
C LEU A 49 10.17 1.38 24.42
N ASN A 50 10.49 0.24 25.02
CA ASN A 50 10.07 -1.07 24.54
C ASN A 50 9.20 -1.74 25.58
N VAL A 51 7.94 -1.95 25.23
CA VAL A 51 6.92 -2.58 26.08
C VAL A 51 6.71 -4.06 25.74
N SER A 52 7.41 -4.62 24.76
CA SER A 52 7.19 -6.00 24.31
C SER A 52 7.72 -7.07 25.28
N GLY A 53 8.61 -6.69 26.20
CA GLY A 53 9.36 -7.65 27.03
C GLY A 53 10.49 -8.39 26.30
N GLU A 54 10.64 -8.16 24.99
CA GLU A 54 11.67 -8.76 24.14
C GLU A 54 12.86 -7.81 23.95
N SER A 55 13.92 -8.28 23.26
CA SER A 55 15.01 -7.41 22.82
C SER A 55 14.50 -6.27 21.90
N HIS A 56 15.16 -5.11 21.94
CA HIS A 56 14.84 -3.98 21.07
C HIS A 56 14.86 -4.36 19.58
N LEU A 57 15.80 -5.22 19.17
CA LEU A 57 15.91 -5.68 17.79
C LEU A 57 14.69 -6.51 17.37
N SER A 58 14.21 -7.38 18.26
CA SER A 58 12.99 -8.18 18.03
C SER A 58 11.77 -7.27 17.89
N ALA A 59 11.60 -6.31 18.81
CA ALA A 59 10.50 -5.34 18.77
C ALA A 59 10.53 -4.51 17.47
N ILE A 60 11.70 -3.98 17.08
CA ILE A 60 11.87 -3.23 15.83
C ILE A 60 11.51 -4.09 14.62
N THR A 61 11.93 -5.36 14.59
CA THR A 61 11.64 -6.28 13.48
C THR A 61 10.14 -6.53 13.33
N ALA A 62 9.45 -6.80 14.44
CA ALA A 62 8.01 -7.00 14.45
C ALA A 62 7.26 -5.71 14.04
N THR A 63 7.62 -4.57 14.64
CA THR A 63 6.98 -3.28 14.33
C THR A 63 7.24 -2.84 12.89
N ALA A 64 8.46 -2.96 12.38
CA ALA A 64 8.78 -2.58 11.01
C ALA A 64 7.98 -3.40 9.99
N THR A 65 7.76 -4.68 10.26
CA THR A 65 6.98 -5.53 9.36
C THR A 65 5.50 -5.20 9.40
N LEU A 66 4.93 -4.95 10.58
CA LEU A 66 3.52 -4.55 10.72
C LEU A 66 3.26 -3.16 10.12
N THR A 67 4.20 -2.24 10.28
CA THR A 67 4.06 -0.86 9.78
C THR A 67 4.40 -0.71 8.31
N LEU A 68 5.07 -1.69 7.69
CA LEU A 68 5.28 -1.72 6.24
C LEU A 68 3.96 -1.60 5.47
N TRP A 69 2.89 -2.22 5.99
CA TRP A 69 1.56 -2.09 5.39
C TRP A 69 1.13 -0.63 5.18
N ALA A 70 1.48 0.26 6.11
CA ALA A 70 1.16 1.68 6.01
C ALA A 70 1.92 2.41 4.87
N PHE A 71 3.03 1.84 4.41
CA PHE A 71 3.82 2.37 3.28
C PHE A 71 3.49 1.73 1.93
N LEU A 72 2.69 0.65 1.91
CA LEU A 72 2.25 0.03 0.66
C LEU A 72 1.35 1.00 -0.13
N GLY A 73 1.50 0.94 -1.45
CA GLY A 73 0.82 1.85 -2.38
C GLY A 73 1.77 2.88 -3.01
N LEU A 74 3.06 2.89 -2.68
CA LEU A 74 4.08 3.70 -3.37
C LEU A 74 4.15 3.39 -4.88
N GLU A 75 3.87 2.15 -5.26
CA GLU A 75 3.76 1.65 -6.62
C GLU A 75 2.54 2.21 -7.38
N SER A 76 1.55 2.77 -6.68
CA SER A 76 0.37 3.39 -7.31
C SER A 76 0.76 4.58 -8.19
N ALA A 77 1.93 5.18 -7.97
CA ALA A 77 2.47 6.23 -8.83
C ALA A 77 2.99 5.67 -10.17
N THR A 78 3.44 4.41 -10.21
CA THR A 78 4.04 3.78 -11.40
C THR A 78 3.03 3.00 -12.23
N ILE A 79 1.96 2.48 -11.60
CA ILE A 79 0.99 1.59 -12.26
C ILE A 79 0.25 2.28 -13.43
N PRO A 80 -0.34 3.49 -13.28
CA PRO A 80 -1.02 4.18 -14.38
C PRO A 80 -0.05 5.06 -15.20
N ALA A 81 1.21 4.64 -15.41
CA ALA A 81 2.24 5.48 -16.03
C ALA A 81 1.84 6.04 -17.42
N GLY A 82 1.05 5.28 -18.19
CA GLY A 82 0.55 5.72 -19.50
C GLY A 82 -0.42 6.92 -19.46
N ASP A 83 -1.00 7.22 -18.30
CA ASP A 83 -1.92 8.34 -18.09
C ASP A 83 -1.25 9.54 -17.41
N VAL A 84 0.07 9.48 -17.16
CA VAL A 84 0.85 10.52 -16.47
C VAL A 84 1.52 11.46 -17.48
N ILE A 85 1.47 12.76 -17.21
CA ILE A 85 2.18 13.78 -18.00
C ILE A 85 3.67 13.76 -17.63
N GLU A 86 4.55 13.66 -18.63
CA GLU A 86 6.01 13.55 -18.45
C GLU A 86 6.40 12.46 -17.42
N PRO A 87 6.04 11.18 -17.66
CA PRO A 87 6.15 10.11 -16.66
C PRO A 87 7.59 9.93 -16.13
N GLU A 88 8.59 10.12 -16.99
CA GLU A 88 10.02 10.04 -16.66
C GLU A 88 10.47 11.05 -15.59
N ARG A 89 9.76 12.17 -15.45
CA ARG A 89 10.04 13.21 -14.44
C ARG A 89 9.03 13.19 -13.30
N THR A 90 7.76 13.02 -13.63
CA THR A 90 6.66 13.12 -12.67
C THR A 90 6.64 11.92 -11.72
N ILE A 91 6.79 10.69 -12.24
CA ILE A 91 6.69 9.48 -11.42
C ILE A 91 7.81 9.43 -10.37
N PRO A 92 9.11 9.57 -10.72
CA PRO A 92 10.17 9.52 -9.72
C PRO A 92 10.03 10.59 -8.63
N ARG A 93 9.64 11.82 -9.01
CA ARG A 93 9.41 12.91 -8.07
C ARG A 93 8.23 12.65 -7.15
N ALA A 94 7.10 12.21 -7.71
CA ALA A 94 5.89 11.92 -6.96
C ALA A 94 6.12 10.79 -5.96
N THR A 95 6.78 9.70 -6.38
CA THR A 95 7.11 8.58 -5.50
C THR A 95 8.04 9.03 -4.37
N ILE A 96 9.19 9.66 -4.67
CA ILE A 96 10.16 10.03 -3.63
C ILE A 96 9.60 11.09 -2.68
N LEU A 97 9.05 12.19 -3.21
CA LEU A 97 8.52 13.27 -2.38
C LEU A 97 7.31 12.80 -1.57
N GLY A 98 6.42 12.02 -2.18
CA GLY A 98 5.25 11.46 -1.52
C GLY A 98 5.64 10.52 -0.38
N THR A 99 6.59 9.60 -0.61
CA THR A 99 7.07 8.67 0.42
C THR A 99 7.78 9.41 1.55
N VAL A 100 8.68 10.35 1.26
CA VAL A 100 9.39 11.12 2.30
C VAL A 100 8.40 11.96 3.12
N PHE A 101 7.47 12.65 2.47
CA PHE A 101 6.43 13.42 3.16
C PHE A 101 5.58 12.53 4.06
N THR A 102 5.16 11.36 3.57
CA THR A 102 4.38 10.39 4.35
C THR A 102 5.17 9.87 5.53
N ALA A 103 6.46 9.52 5.36
CA ALA A 103 7.32 9.05 6.43
C ALA A 103 7.48 10.09 7.54
N LEU A 104 7.74 11.36 7.18
CA LEU A 104 7.85 12.44 8.16
C LEU A 104 6.53 12.65 8.92
N LEU A 105 5.42 12.67 8.20
CA LEU A 105 4.10 12.84 8.81
C LEU A 105 3.75 11.67 9.73
N TYR A 106 4.07 10.43 9.35
CA TYR A 106 3.87 9.26 10.19
C TYR A 106 4.71 9.33 11.45
N ILE A 107 6.01 9.63 11.35
CA ILE A 107 6.90 9.77 12.52
C ILE A 107 6.38 10.86 13.46
N LEU A 108 6.05 12.05 12.93
CA LEU A 108 5.58 13.16 13.74
C LEU A 108 4.26 12.82 14.44
N ALA A 109 3.32 12.22 13.71
CA ALA A 109 2.00 11.92 14.25
C ALA A 109 2.01 10.77 15.25
N THR A 110 2.75 9.68 14.98
CA THR A 110 2.85 8.55 15.92
C THR A 110 3.62 8.93 17.17
N ALA A 111 4.68 9.73 17.05
CA ALA A 111 5.40 10.26 18.20
C ALA A 111 4.50 11.16 19.06
N ALA A 112 3.69 12.04 18.43
CA ALA A 112 2.71 12.86 19.16
C ALA A 112 1.70 11.98 19.91
N ILE A 113 1.14 10.95 19.26
CA ILE A 113 0.17 10.02 19.89
C ILE A 113 0.80 9.28 21.07
N MET A 114 1.99 8.71 20.88
CA MET A 114 2.74 8.01 21.93
C MET A 114 3.14 8.94 23.08
N GLY A 115 3.28 10.24 22.82
CA GLY A 115 3.51 11.24 23.86
C GLY A 115 2.27 11.63 24.65
N ILE A 116 1.08 11.55 24.06
CA ILE A 116 -0.19 11.98 24.68
C ILE A 116 -0.90 10.83 25.42
N ILE A 117 -0.78 9.62 24.88
CA ILE A 117 -1.50 8.45 25.35
C ILE A 117 -0.50 7.45 25.94
N ALA A 118 -0.74 7.01 27.17
CA ALA A 118 0.10 6.04 27.84
C ALA A 118 0.08 4.68 27.10
N PRO A 119 1.17 3.89 27.13
CA PRO A 119 1.26 2.63 26.39
C PRO A 119 0.13 1.64 26.68
N GLY A 120 -0.31 1.53 27.94
CA GLY A 120 -1.43 0.63 28.31
C GLY A 120 -2.76 1.01 27.66
N ASP A 121 -3.06 2.31 27.58
CA ASP A 121 -4.24 2.81 26.87
C ASP A 121 -4.11 2.58 25.35
N LEU A 122 -2.92 2.81 24.77
CA LEU A 122 -2.68 2.60 23.34
C LEU A 122 -2.89 1.15 22.91
N MET A 123 -2.53 0.17 23.76
CA MET A 123 -2.70 -1.26 23.46
C MET A 123 -4.18 -1.67 23.31
N THR A 124 -5.10 -0.94 23.94
CA THR A 124 -6.54 -1.24 23.91
C THR A 124 -7.33 -0.28 23.01
N SER A 125 -6.69 0.78 22.54
CA SER A 125 -7.31 1.76 21.66
C SER A 125 -7.57 1.19 20.26
N THR A 126 -8.80 1.37 19.78
CA THR A 126 -9.19 1.05 18.41
C THR A 126 -9.06 2.24 17.47
N ALA A 127 -8.92 3.47 18.00
CA ALA A 127 -8.79 4.69 17.23
C ALA A 127 -7.83 5.71 17.89
N PRO A 128 -6.51 5.42 17.97
CA PRO A 128 -5.55 6.24 18.73
C PRO A 128 -5.50 7.71 18.32
N PHE A 129 -5.72 8.00 17.04
CA PHE A 129 -5.79 9.37 16.51
C PHE A 129 -7.00 10.15 17.03
N ALA A 130 -8.16 9.50 17.14
CA ALA A 130 -9.37 10.11 17.66
C ALA A 130 -9.26 10.31 19.18
N ASP A 131 -8.68 9.34 19.89
CA ASP A 131 -8.41 9.43 21.33
C ASP A 131 -7.44 10.59 21.65
N ALA A 132 -6.38 10.74 20.85
CA ALA A 132 -5.45 11.85 20.99
C ALA A 132 -6.16 13.19 20.72
N ALA A 133 -6.95 13.29 19.65
CA ALA A 133 -7.70 14.50 19.33
C ALA A 133 -8.70 14.89 20.44
N GLN A 134 -9.36 13.90 21.06
CA GLN A 134 -10.23 14.12 22.20
C GLN A 134 -9.48 14.75 23.38
N ARG A 135 -8.26 14.27 23.68
CA ARG A 135 -7.43 14.81 24.77
C ARG A 135 -6.93 16.22 24.46
N ILE A 136 -6.71 16.57 23.18
CA ILE A 136 -6.21 17.89 22.76
C ILE A 136 -7.34 18.94 22.72
N LEU A 137 -8.48 18.63 22.08
CA LEU A 137 -9.52 19.61 21.72
C LEU A 137 -10.92 19.29 22.28
N GLY A 138 -11.06 18.19 23.01
CA GLY A 138 -12.33 17.73 23.60
C GLY A 138 -13.12 16.75 22.71
N PRO A 139 -14.29 16.27 23.19
CA PRO A 139 -15.01 15.14 22.60
C PRO A 139 -15.41 15.29 21.12
N TRP A 140 -15.72 16.51 20.67
CA TRP A 140 -16.10 16.77 19.28
C TRP A 140 -14.97 16.44 18.29
N ALA A 141 -13.71 16.61 18.71
CA ALA A 141 -12.55 16.40 17.87
C ALA A 141 -12.31 14.91 17.56
N ALA A 142 -12.75 14.00 18.43
CA ALA A 142 -12.74 12.57 18.15
C ALA A 142 -13.56 12.25 16.90
N TYR A 143 -14.78 12.78 16.82
CA TYR A 143 -15.67 12.60 15.67
C TYR A 143 -15.11 13.26 14.41
N PHE A 144 -14.51 14.44 14.54
CA PHE A 144 -13.85 15.12 13.41
C PHE A 144 -12.70 14.29 12.83
N VAL A 145 -11.82 13.77 13.68
CA VAL A 145 -10.70 12.92 13.24
C VAL A 145 -11.19 11.57 12.72
N ALA A 146 -12.21 10.96 13.33
CA ALA A 146 -12.81 9.72 12.83
C ALA A 146 -13.46 9.90 11.44
N ALA A 147 -14.12 11.04 11.19
CA ALA A 147 -14.64 11.38 9.86
C ALA A 147 -13.49 11.52 8.84
N GLY A 148 -12.40 12.19 9.22
CA GLY A 148 -11.21 12.28 8.38
C GLY A 148 -10.53 10.93 8.10
N ALA A 149 -10.47 10.03 9.09
CA ALA A 149 -9.99 8.66 8.92
C ALA A 149 -10.88 7.87 7.95
N THR A 150 -12.20 8.05 8.04
CA THR A 150 -13.17 7.46 7.11
C THR A 150 -12.91 7.94 5.67
N ILE A 151 -12.73 9.25 5.47
CA ILE A 151 -12.35 9.83 4.18
C ILE A 151 -11.00 9.26 3.70
N SER A 152 -10.06 9.05 4.62
CA SER A 152 -8.78 8.43 4.31
C SER A 152 -8.93 7.02 3.74
N CYS A 153 -9.76 6.19 4.38
CA CYS A 153 -10.08 4.84 3.92
C CYS A 153 -10.74 4.86 2.54
N PHE A 154 -11.68 5.78 2.29
CA PHE A 154 -12.27 5.97 0.95
C PHE A 154 -11.22 6.36 -0.09
N GLY A 155 -10.32 7.28 0.23
CA GLY A 155 -9.24 7.68 -0.68
C GLY A 155 -8.24 6.56 -0.94
N ALA A 156 -7.90 5.76 0.07
CA ALA A 156 -7.03 4.58 -0.11
C ALA A 156 -7.71 3.55 -1.02
N LEU A 157 -8.99 3.25 -0.78
CA LEU A 157 -9.77 2.34 -1.60
C LEU A 157 -9.87 2.80 -3.07
N ASN A 158 -9.95 4.11 -3.32
CA ASN A 158 -9.95 4.66 -4.67
C ASN A 158 -8.65 4.33 -5.43
N GLY A 159 -7.49 4.54 -4.80
CA GLY A 159 -6.20 4.18 -5.37
C GLY A 159 -6.04 2.68 -5.62
N TRP A 160 -6.46 1.84 -4.66
CA TRP A 160 -6.43 0.39 -4.84
C TRP A 160 -7.37 -0.10 -5.96
N ILE A 161 -8.55 0.53 -6.11
CA ILE A 161 -9.47 0.23 -7.21
C ILE A 161 -8.87 0.62 -8.57
N LEU A 162 -8.12 1.73 -8.63
CA LEU A 162 -7.37 2.07 -9.85
C LEU A 162 -6.35 0.98 -10.19
N ASN A 163 -5.56 0.56 -9.20
CA ASN A 163 -4.49 -0.42 -9.38
C ASN A 163 -5.02 -1.80 -9.83
N GLN A 164 -6.08 -2.30 -9.20
CA GLN A 164 -6.70 -3.59 -9.58
C GLN A 164 -7.27 -3.58 -11.01
N GLY A 165 -7.51 -2.40 -11.60
CA GLY A 165 -7.90 -2.28 -13.00
C GLY A 165 -6.68 -2.29 -13.93
N GLN A 166 -5.66 -1.51 -13.58
CA GLN A 166 -4.49 -1.27 -14.42
C GLN A 166 -3.52 -2.46 -14.47
N ILE A 167 -3.32 -3.17 -13.36
CA ILE A 167 -2.40 -4.32 -13.31
C ILE A 167 -2.88 -5.45 -14.25
N PRO A 168 -4.15 -5.93 -14.19
CA PRO A 168 -4.62 -6.94 -15.13
C PRO A 168 -4.66 -6.47 -16.58
N LEU A 169 -4.90 -5.17 -16.82
CA LEU A 169 -4.86 -4.57 -18.16
C LEU A 169 -3.46 -4.71 -18.76
N ALA A 170 -2.43 -4.31 -18.02
CA ALA A 170 -1.04 -4.42 -18.46
C ALA A 170 -0.64 -5.88 -18.70
N ALA A 171 -0.91 -6.76 -17.74
CA ALA A 171 -0.61 -8.19 -17.84
C ALA A 171 -1.32 -8.86 -19.04
N ALA A 172 -2.55 -8.46 -19.34
CA ALA A 172 -3.29 -9.00 -20.49
C ALA A 172 -2.76 -8.47 -21.84
N ARG A 173 -2.27 -7.23 -21.87
CA ARG A 173 -1.60 -6.65 -23.06
C ARG A 173 -0.25 -7.31 -23.34
N ASP A 174 0.47 -7.71 -22.29
CA ASP A 174 1.72 -8.46 -22.38
C ASP A 174 1.49 -9.95 -22.68
N GLY A 175 0.23 -10.40 -22.79
CA GLY A 175 -0.13 -11.77 -23.15
C GLY A 175 -0.01 -12.78 -22.02
N VAL A 176 0.24 -12.34 -20.78
CA VAL A 176 0.40 -13.20 -19.59
C VAL A 176 -0.87 -13.27 -18.72
N PHE A 177 -1.97 -12.69 -19.18
CA PHE A 177 -3.27 -12.69 -18.50
C PHE A 177 -4.42 -12.84 -19.52
N PRO A 178 -5.64 -13.30 -19.12
CA PRO A 178 -6.73 -13.52 -20.07
C PRO A 178 -7.07 -12.29 -20.95
N LYS A 179 -7.13 -12.50 -22.27
CA LYS A 179 -7.38 -11.47 -23.31
C LYS A 179 -8.55 -10.50 -23.01
N PRO A 180 -9.68 -10.89 -22.41
CA PRO A 180 -10.77 -9.95 -22.11
C PRO A 180 -10.37 -8.79 -21.18
N PHE A 181 -9.31 -8.94 -20.39
CA PHE A 181 -8.79 -7.89 -19.50
C PHE A 181 -7.94 -6.84 -20.24
N ALA A 182 -7.52 -7.12 -21.48
CA ALA A 182 -6.78 -6.16 -22.31
C ALA A 182 -7.69 -5.03 -22.87
N ALA A 183 -9.02 -5.20 -22.78
CA ALA A 183 -10.00 -4.27 -23.31
C ALA A 183 -10.19 -3.03 -22.42
N VAL A 184 -10.35 -1.87 -23.07
CA VAL A 184 -10.68 -0.60 -22.41
C VAL A 184 -12.08 -0.14 -22.82
N GLY A 185 -12.78 0.52 -21.90
CA GLY A 185 -14.09 1.13 -22.15
C GLY A 185 -13.99 2.45 -22.90
N ARG A 186 -15.15 3.10 -23.12
CA ARG A 186 -15.26 4.40 -23.82
C ARG A 186 -14.43 5.53 -23.19
N SER A 187 -14.22 5.46 -21.87
CA SER A 187 -13.44 6.41 -21.08
C SER A 187 -11.92 6.14 -21.10
N GLY A 188 -11.48 5.08 -21.78
CA GLY A 188 -10.09 4.58 -21.74
C GLY A 188 -9.76 3.74 -20.51
N ALA A 189 -10.69 3.57 -19.55
CA ALA A 189 -10.47 2.77 -18.35
C ALA A 189 -10.64 1.26 -18.60
N PRO A 190 -9.92 0.38 -17.88
CA PRO A 190 -10.06 -1.08 -17.98
C PRO A 190 -11.32 -1.60 -17.29
N THR A 191 -12.49 -1.34 -17.89
CA THR A 191 -13.80 -1.63 -17.29
C THR A 191 -13.97 -3.09 -16.89
N THR A 192 -13.54 -4.04 -17.73
CA THR A 192 -13.63 -5.48 -17.42
C THR A 192 -12.84 -5.83 -16.16
N ALA A 193 -11.60 -5.36 -16.07
CA ALA A 193 -10.73 -5.60 -14.93
C ALA A 193 -11.31 -4.98 -13.65
N LEU A 194 -11.80 -3.75 -13.73
CA LEU A 194 -12.40 -3.03 -12.60
C LEU A 194 -13.66 -3.73 -12.08
N VAL A 195 -14.57 -4.12 -12.97
CA VAL A 195 -15.83 -4.77 -12.60
C VAL A 195 -15.58 -6.16 -12.03
N VAL A 196 -14.80 -7.00 -12.72
CA VAL A 196 -14.52 -8.37 -12.26
C VAL A 196 -13.82 -8.36 -10.91
N SER A 197 -12.78 -7.52 -10.73
CA SER A 197 -12.09 -7.38 -9.45
C SER A 197 -13.02 -6.89 -8.34
N SER A 198 -13.91 -5.94 -8.64
CA SER A 198 -14.91 -5.45 -7.67
C SER A 198 -15.95 -6.51 -7.29
N ILE A 199 -16.32 -7.41 -8.22
CA ILE A 199 -17.16 -8.57 -7.93
C ILE A 199 -16.42 -9.50 -6.96
N PHE A 200 -15.16 -9.84 -7.24
CA PHE A 200 -14.34 -10.68 -6.35
C PHE A 200 -14.26 -10.09 -4.94
N VAL A 201 -13.96 -8.79 -4.81
CA VAL A 201 -13.93 -8.10 -3.51
C VAL A 201 -15.30 -8.18 -2.83
N THR A 202 -16.40 -7.97 -3.57
CA THR A 202 -17.76 -8.05 -3.00
C THR A 202 -18.10 -9.45 -2.51
N ILE A 203 -17.72 -10.50 -3.25
CA ILE A 203 -17.91 -11.90 -2.84
C ILE A 203 -17.10 -12.17 -1.57
N LEU A 204 -15.84 -11.75 -1.52
CA LEU A 204 -14.98 -11.93 -0.34
C LEU A 204 -15.56 -11.22 0.90
N LEU A 205 -16.12 -10.03 0.73
CA LEU A 205 -16.81 -9.32 1.82
C LEU A 205 -18.10 -10.04 2.25
N ALA A 206 -18.87 -10.59 1.30
CA ALA A 206 -20.11 -11.31 1.59
C ALA A 206 -19.87 -12.64 2.34
N THR A 207 -18.84 -13.40 1.95
CA THR A 207 -18.52 -14.70 2.58
C THR A 207 -17.94 -14.57 3.98
N ASN A 208 -17.41 -13.41 4.35
CA ASN A 208 -16.75 -13.18 5.63
C ASN A 208 -17.54 -12.34 6.64
N PHE A 209 -18.81 -12.02 6.36
CA PHE A 209 -19.67 -11.25 7.29
C PHE A 209 -19.82 -11.93 8.66
N THR A 210 -19.49 -13.22 8.77
CA THR A 210 -19.63 -14.05 9.98
C THR A 210 -18.38 -14.17 10.86
N ARG A 211 -17.16 -13.84 10.37
CA ARG A 211 -15.88 -14.12 11.09
C ARG A 211 -15.29 -12.94 11.90
N GLY A 212 -16.02 -11.84 12.03
CA GLY A 212 -15.55 -10.64 12.74
C GLY A 212 -14.60 -9.79 11.89
N LEU A 213 -14.84 -8.48 11.85
CA LEU A 213 -14.16 -7.55 10.92
C LEU A 213 -12.66 -7.40 11.18
N VAL A 214 -12.23 -7.44 12.45
CA VAL A 214 -10.83 -7.24 12.84
C VAL A 214 -9.95 -8.40 12.39
N GLY A 215 -10.39 -9.65 12.64
CA GLY A 215 -9.62 -10.84 12.24
C GLY A 215 -9.46 -10.95 10.73
N LEU A 216 -10.53 -10.65 9.98
CA LEU A 216 -10.47 -10.58 8.51
C LEU A 216 -9.51 -9.49 8.03
N PHE A 217 -9.59 -8.30 8.62
CA PHE A 217 -8.71 -7.18 8.25
C PHE A 217 -7.24 -7.56 8.47
N THR A 218 -6.91 -8.13 9.63
CA THR A 218 -5.56 -8.62 9.92
C THR A 218 -5.13 -9.66 8.89
N PHE A 219 -5.95 -10.68 8.63
CA PHE A 219 -5.63 -11.72 7.66
C PHE A 219 -5.38 -11.18 6.25
N ILE A 220 -6.22 -10.26 5.76
CA ILE A 220 -6.07 -9.63 4.45
C ILE A 220 -4.78 -8.80 4.40
N ILE A 221 -4.44 -8.06 5.46
CA ILE A 221 -3.20 -7.30 5.53
C ILE A 221 -1.98 -8.21 5.45
N LEU A 222 -1.99 -9.34 6.16
CA LEU A 222 -0.87 -10.30 6.11
C LEU A 222 -0.69 -10.82 4.68
N LEU A 223 -1.77 -11.28 4.05
CA LEU A 223 -1.75 -11.71 2.65
C LEU A 223 -1.22 -10.65 1.70
N ALA A 224 -1.77 -9.44 1.80
CA ALA A 224 -1.41 -8.34 0.91
C ALA A 224 0.02 -7.83 1.14
N THR A 225 0.54 -7.93 2.37
CA THR A 225 1.94 -7.63 2.68
C THR A 225 2.88 -8.58 1.95
N LEU A 226 2.67 -9.90 2.04
CA LEU A 226 3.54 -10.86 1.35
C LEU A 226 3.45 -10.72 -0.17
N THR A 227 2.24 -10.62 -0.72
CA THR A 227 2.04 -10.52 -2.18
C THR A 227 2.56 -9.21 -2.76
N SER A 228 2.79 -8.18 -1.95
CA SER A 228 3.44 -6.93 -2.38
C SER A 228 4.96 -6.97 -2.22
N LEU A 229 5.46 -7.59 -1.15
CA LEU A 229 6.89 -7.75 -0.90
C LEU A 229 7.60 -8.55 -1.99
N ILE A 230 6.97 -9.61 -2.49
CA ILE A 230 7.56 -10.45 -3.54
C ILE A 230 7.85 -9.65 -4.83
N PRO A 231 6.90 -8.88 -5.40
CA PRO A 231 7.18 -7.92 -6.47
C PRO A 231 8.30 -6.93 -6.14
N TYR A 232 8.40 -6.42 -4.91
CA TYR A 232 9.50 -5.51 -4.54
C TYR A 232 10.87 -6.21 -4.57
N VAL A 233 10.95 -7.46 -4.09
CA VAL A 233 12.16 -8.29 -4.21
C VAL A 233 12.54 -8.45 -5.68
N PHE A 234 11.58 -8.81 -6.55
CA PHE A 234 11.82 -8.98 -7.98
C PHE A 234 12.19 -7.66 -8.68
N ALA A 235 11.56 -6.54 -8.32
CA ALA A 235 11.87 -5.23 -8.88
C ALA A 235 13.29 -4.79 -8.53
N ALA A 236 13.70 -4.94 -7.26
CA ALA A 236 15.05 -4.63 -6.81
C ALA A 236 16.10 -5.53 -7.50
N ALA A 237 15.81 -6.84 -7.61
CA ALA A 237 16.68 -7.78 -8.31
C ALA A 237 16.77 -7.47 -9.82
N ALA A 238 15.64 -7.16 -10.47
CA ALA A 238 15.59 -6.81 -11.88
C ALA A 238 16.42 -5.56 -12.18
N GLN A 239 16.37 -4.55 -11.31
CA GLN A 239 17.21 -3.35 -11.44
C GLN A 239 18.70 -3.70 -11.42
N LEU A 240 19.14 -4.57 -10.51
CA LEU A 240 20.54 -5.04 -10.46
C LEU A 240 20.93 -5.78 -11.74
N VAL A 241 20.06 -6.66 -12.25
CA VAL A 241 20.30 -7.40 -13.49
C VAL A 241 20.41 -6.46 -14.69
N ILE A 242 19.53 -5.45 -14.80
CA ILE A 242 19.57 -4.44 -15.87
C ILE A 242 20.89 -3.67 -15.82
N PHE A 243 21.35 -3.24 -14.65
CA PHE A 243 22.63 -2.54 -14.52
C PHE A 243 23.83 -3.41 -14.91
N ILE A 244 23.78 -4.72 -14.68
CA ILE A 244 24.85 -5.64 -15.08
C ILE A 244 24.84 -5.88 -16.60
N ARG A 245 23.65 -6.02 -17.21
CA ARG A 245 23.49 -6.34 -18.64
C ARG A 245 23.63 -5.12 -19.55
N GLU A 246 23.13 -3.96 -19.13
CA GLU A 246 23.07 -2.74 -19.94
C GLU A 246 24.09 -1.67 -19.51
N LYS A 247 25.27 -2.08 -19.01
CA LYS A 247 26.30 -1.16 -18.48
C LYS A 247 26.57 0.06 -19.37
N LYS A 248 26.69 -0.13 -20.69
CA LYS A 248 26.96 0.92 -21.68
C LYS A 248 25.86 1.99 -21.75
N ARG A 249 24.60 1.62 -21.49
CA ARG A 249 23.47 2.55 -21.53
C ARG A 249 23.47 3.53 -20.35
N PHE A 250 24.12 3.13 -19.26
CA PHE A 250 24.18 3.89 -18.01
C PHE A 250 25.58 4.43 -17.69
N GLU A 251 26.52 4.34 -18.64
CA GLU A 251 27.85 4.95 -18.53
C GLU A 251 27.71 6.46 -18.25
N GLY A 252 28.30 6.93 -17.14
CA GLY A 252 28.22 8.33 -16.68
C GLY A 252 27.13 8.63 -15.64
N GLN A 253 26.22 7.70 -15.34
CA GLN A 253 25.29 7.84 -14.20
C GLN A 253 25.93 7.34 -12.90
N ARG A 254 25.39 7.76 -11.74
CA ARG A 254 25.79 7.27 -10.40
C ARG A 254 25.35 5.81 -10.18
N LEU A 255 25.82 4.91 -11.04
CA LEU A 255 25.54 3.47 -11.06
C LEU A 255 25.82 2.81 -9.71
N THR A 256 26.95 3.15 -9.08
CA THR A 256 27.32 2.59 -7.77
C THR A 256 26.29 2.92 -6.70
N GLY A 257 25.81 4.17 -6.65
CA GLY A 257 24.78 4.58 -5.68
C GLY A 257 23.44 3.88 -5.92
N ALA A 258 23.01 3.79 -7.18
CA ALA A 258 21.77 3.11 -7.54
C ALA A 258 21.83 1.59 -7.25
N SER A 259 22.97 0.95 -7.49
CA SER A 259 23.20 -0.46 -7.15
C SER A 259 23.16 -0.69 -5.64
N ILE A 260 23.77 0.19 -4.84
CA ILE A 260 23.71 0.10 -3.37
C ILE A 260 22.26 0.19 -2.90
N ILE A 261 21.49 1.16 -3.42
CA ILE A 261 20.06 1.31 -3.07
C ILE A 261 19.28 0.04 -3.44
N ALA A 262 19.50 -0.53 -4.62
CA ALA A 262 18.82 -1.75 -5.04
C ALA A 262 19.17 -2.96 -4.16
N VAL A 263 20.45 -3.11 -3.76
CA VAL A 263 20.87 -4.15 -2.81
C VAL A 263 20.20 -3.94 -1.45
N LEU A 264 20.19 -2.71 -0.92
CA LEU A 264 19.54 -2.42 0.35
C LEU A 264 18.03 -2.67 0.30
N ALA A 265 17.36 -2.28 -0.80
CA ALA A 265 15.94 -2.55 -1.00
C ALA A 265 15.64 -4.05 -1.08
N PHE A 266 16.50 -4.82 -1.77
CA PHE A 266 16.40 -6.27 -1.84
C PHE A 266 16.56 -6.92 -0.46
N LEU A 267 17.61 -6.55 0.28
CA LEU A 267 17.87 -7.07 1.63
C LEU A 267 16.77 -6.70 2.62
N TYR A 268 16.28 -5.46 2.57
CA TYR A 268 15.15 -5.01 3.39
C TYR A 268 13.88 -5.80 3.08
N SER A 269 13.56 -5.97 1.80
CA SER A 269 12.36 -6.72 1.40
C SER A 269 12.45 -8.18 1.84
N LEU A 270 13.62 -8.81 1.74
CA LEU A 270 13.85 -10.18 2.23
C LEU A 270 13.75 -10.28 3.75
N TRP A 271 14.31 -9.31 4.47
CA TRP A 271 14.19 -9.21 5.92
C TRP A 271 12.73 -9.02 6.36
N ALA A 272 11.97 -8.17 5.67
CA ALA A 272 10.55 -7.95 5.93
C ALA A 272 9.71 -9.22 5.66
N VAL A 273 10.03 -10.00 4.62
CA VAL A 273 9.41 -11.32 4.40
C VAL A 273 9.67 -12.24 5.58
N GLY A 274 10.92 -12.34 6.04
CA GLY A 274 11.29 -13.14 7.21
C GLY A 274 10.62 -12.66 8.51
N GLY A 275 10.50 -11.35 8.71
CA GLY A 275 9.87 -10.73 9.87
C GLY A 275 8.34 -10.79 9.87
N SER A 276 7.69 -11.12 8.74
CA SER A 276 6.23 -11.11 8.60
C SER A 276 5.51 -12.26 9.30
N GLY A 277 6.27 -13.24 9.78
CA GLY A 277 5.75 -14.41 10.47
C GLY A 277 5.41 -15.56 9.52
N GLN A 278 5.45 -16.77 10.06
CA GLN A 278 5.28 -18.01 9.29
C GLN A 278 3.89 -18.11 8.65
N GLU A 279 2.85 -17.66 9.36
CA GLU A 279 1.47 -17.68 8.84
C GLU A 279 1.32 -16.80 7.60
N THR A 280 1.91 -15.60 7.62
CA THR A 280 1.93 -14.67 6.48
C THR A 280 2.60 -15.30 5.26
N VAL A 281 3.79 -15.88 5.46
CA VAL A 281 4.54 -16.55 4.39
C VAL A 281 3.75 -17.73 3.82
N TYR A 282 3.16 -18.56 4.68
CA TYR A 282 2.38 -19.73 4.27
C TYR A 282 1.17 -19.33 3.42
N TRP A 283 0.30 -18.46 3.93
CA TRP A 283 -0.93 -18.08 3.22
C TRP A 283 -0.65 -17.26 1.96
N GLY A 284 0.31 -16.35 2.01
CA GLY A 284 0.67 -15.57 0.84
C GLY A 284 1.34 -16.43 -0.23
N PHE A 285 2.13 -17.44 0.14
CA PHE A 285 2.67 -18.40 -0.81
C PHE A 285 1.56 -19.20 -1.49
N LEU A 286 0.58 -19.72 -0.74
CA LEU A 286 -0.59 -20.40 -1.32
C LEU A 286 -1.37 -19.49 -2.27
N LEU A 287 -1.52 -18.21 -1.93
CA LEU A 287 -2.19 -17.23 -2.79
C LEU A 287 -1.42 -16.99 -4.10
N LEU A 288 -0.08 -16.94 -4.06
CA LEU A 288 0.75 -16.85 -5.26
C LEU A 288 0.62 -18.11 -6.14
N LEU A 289 0.59 -19.30 -5.53
CA LEU A 289 0.36 -20.55 -6.25
C LEU A 289 -1.02 -20.59 -6.95
N ALA A 290 -2.03 -19.92 -6.39
CA ALA A 290 -3.34 -19.81 -7.02
C ALA A 290 -3.31 -19.06 -8.38
N GLY A 291 -2.23 -18.34 -8.69
CA GLY A 291 -1.99 -17.75 -10.01
C GLY A 291 -1.53 -18.76 -11.07
N ILE A 292 -0.96 -19.91 -10.68
CA ILE A 292 -0.42 -20.92 -11.62
C ILE A 292 -1.51 -21.47 -12.56
N PRO A 293 -2.70 -21.88 -12.10
CA PRO A 293 -3.76 -22.36 -13.00
C PRO A 293 -4.13 -21.34 -14.08
N VAL A 294 -4.15 -20.05 -13.74
CA VAL A 294 -4.44 -18.97 -14.69
C VAL A 294 -3.31 -18.85 -15.72
N TYR A 295 -2.06 -18.86 -15.27
CA TYR A 295 -0.89 -18.81 -16.16
C TYR A 295 -0.87 -20.00 -17.13
N VAL A 296 -1.05 -21.23 -16.63
CA VAL A 296 -1.10 -22.46 -17.45
C VAL A 296 -2.24 -22.39 -18.46
N TRP A 297 -3.41 -21.90 -18.07
CA TRP A 297 -4.55 -21.75 -18.97
C TRP A 297 -4.28 -20.72 -20.09
N VAL A 298 -3.62 -19.60 -19.77
CA VAL A 298 -3.24 -18.59 -20.76
C VAL A 298 -2.23 -19.17 -21.75
N GLU A 299 -1.20 -19.85 -21.26
CA GLU A 299 -0.16 -20.43 -22.10
C GLU A 299 -0.72 -21.56 -23.00
N TRP A 300 -1.59 -22.41 -22.46
CA TRP A 300 -2.27 -23.44 -23.24
C TRP A 300 -3.12 -22.86 -24.38
N ARG A 301 -3.82 -21.74 -24.13
CA ARG A 301 -4.58 -21.03 -25.18
C ARG A 301 -3.67 -20.37 -26.22
N ARG A 302 -2.49 -19.91 -25.82
CA ARG A 302 -1.52 -19.30 -26.72
C ARG A 302 -1.01 -20.32 -27.73
N VAL A 303 -0.53 -21.47 -27.25
CA VAL A 303 -0.05 -22.58 -28.09
C VAL A 303 -1.13 -23.02 -29.09
N ARG A 304 -2.37 -23.22 -28.63
CA ARG A 304 -3.51 -23.59 -29.49
C ARG A 304 -3.92 -22.54 -30.53
N SER A 305 -3.47 -21.29 -30.41
CA SER A 305 -3.76 -20.24 -31.39
C SER A 305 -2.64 -20.03 -32.40
N GLU A 306 -1.47 -20.64 -32.15
CA GLU A 306 -0.32 -20.66 -33.06
C GLU A 306 -0.35 -21.91 -33.97
N GLU A 307 -1.15 -22.94 -33.62
CA GLU A 307 -1.54 -24.10 -34.45
C GLU A 307 -2.74 -23.80 -35.36
#